data_AF-A0A931RG99-F1
#
_entry.id   AF-A0A931RG99-F1
#
_cell.length_a   1.000
_cell.length_b   1.000
_cell.length_c   1.000
_cell.angle_alpha   90.00
_cell.angle_beta   90.00
_cell.angle_gamma   90.00
#
_symmetry.space_group_name_H-M   'P 1'
#
loop_
_entity.id
_entity.type
_entity.pdbx_description
1 polymer ?
#
loop_
_entity_poly.entity_id
_entity_poly.type
_entity_poly.pdbx_seq_one_letter_code
_entity_poly.pdbx_strand_id
1 'polypeptide(L)'
;MAFHFWYTALSIFFIALMAAGYLWLADTGRLFASVPPTDFFLMALAVMRLVRLFTYDIITAFIRDWFKGADPRSLSGALGGLLNCPWCTGLWFAPVVVFFYFATPVAWYAILVLALSASATFLQLLANLAGWSAELKKKQAQ
;
A
#
# COMPACT_ATOMS: atom_id res chain seq x y z
N MET A 1 -19.86 -1.47 -24.81
CA MET A 1 -18.82 -1.03 -23.86
C MET A 1 -19.48 -0.85 -22.51
N ALA A 2 -19.26 -1.78 -21.57
CA ALA A 2 -19.76 -1.60 -20.21
C ALA A 2 -19.00 -0.43 -19.59
N PHE A 3 -19.68 0.70 -19.40
CA PHE A 3 -19.06 1.87 -18.81
C PHE A 3 -18.74 1.54 -17.34
N HIS A 4 -17.46 1.40 -17.02
CA HIS A 4 -16.95 1.19 -15.65
C HIS A 4 -17.02 2.51 -14.86
N PHE A 5 -18.21 3.11 -14.80
CA PHE A 5 -18.46 4.46 -14.32
C PHE A 5 -17.79 4.75 -12.97
N TRP A 6 -17.92 3.82 -12.01
CA TRP A 6 -17.35 3.99 -10.67
C TRP A 6 -15.82 3.98 -10.65
N TYR A 7 -15.16 3.18 -11.48
CA TYR A 7 -13.69 3.19 -11.56
C TYR A 7 -13.17 4.51 -12.15
N THR A 8 -13.86 5.04 -13.16
CA THR A 8 -13.55 6.36 -13.72
C THR A 8 -13.76 7.46 -12.67
N ALA A 9 -14.90 7.42 -11.96
CA ALA A 9 -15.19 8.38 -10.90
C ALA A 9 -14.15 8.33 -9.76
N LEU A 10 -13.76 7.14 -9.31
CA LEU A 10 -12.73 6.97 -8.27
C LEU A 10 -11.34 7.43 -8.75
N SER A 11 -11.01 7.25 -10.02
CA SER A 11 -9.75 7.74 -10.59
C SER A 11 -9.72 9.27 -10.68
N ILE A 12 -10.82 9.90 -11.11
CA ILE A 12 -10.94 11.36 -11.11
C ILE A 12 -10.85 11.89 -9.68
N PHE A 13 -11.52 11.24 -8.73
CA PHE A 13 -11.45 11.59 -7.31
C PHE A 13 -10.02 11.48 -6.77
N PHE A 14 -9.29 10.42 -7.10
CA PHE A 14 -7.88 10.26 -6.73
C PHE A 14 -7.01 11.41 -7.26
N ILE A 15 -7.17 11.77 -8.54
CA ILE A 15 -6.42 12.89 -9.14
C ILE A 15 -6.77 14.22 -8.45
N ALA A 16 -8.04 14.45 -8.13
CA ALA A 16 -8.48 15.64 -7.40
C ALA A 16 -7.86 15.71 -5.99
N LEU A 17 -7.80 14.59 -5.27
CA LEU A 17 -7.12 14.50 -3.97
C LEU A 17 -5.62 14.79 -4.08
N MET A 18 -4.96 14.24 -5.11
CA MET A 18 -3.54 14.48 -5.38
C MET A 18 -3.27 15.97 -5.64
N ALA A 19 -4.09 16.60 -6.48
CA ALA A 19 -3.99 18.02 -6.77
C ALA A 19 -4.22 18.86 -5.51
N ALA A 20 -5.25 18.54 -4.71
CA ALA A 20 -5.53 19.23 -3.45
C ALA A 20 -4.38 19.10 -2.45
N GLY A 21 -3.82 17.89 -2.27
CA GLY A 21 -2.68 17.66 -1.39
C GLY A 21 -1.42 18.40 -1.84
N TYR A 22 -1.15 18.40 -3.14
CA TYR A 22 -0.05 19.18 -3.73
C TYR A 22 -0.22 20.68 -3.48
N LEU A 23 -1.40 21.24 -3.78
CA LEU A 23 -1.69 22.66 -3.58
C LEU A 23 -1.56 23.06 -2.10
N TRP A 24 -2.01 22.20 -1.18
CA TRP A 24 -1.87 22.44 0.25
C TRP A 24 -0.41 22.43 0.71
N LEU A 25 0.40 21.48 0.21
CA LEU A 25 1.85 21.47 0.48
C LEU A 25 2.54 22.71 -0.14
N ALA A 26 2.04 23.20 -1.28
CA ALA A 26 2.51 24.43 -1.91
C ALA A 26 2.25 25.67 -1.05
N ASP A 27 1.01 25.84 -0.62
CA ASP A 27 0.57 26.98 0.18
C ASP A 27 1.28 27.03 1.54
N THR A 28 1.57 25.87 2.11
CA THR A 28 2.28 25.76 3.39
C THR A 28 3.80 25.80 3.27
N GLY A 29 4.36 25.95 2.06
CA GLY A 29 5.81 26.04 1.82
C GLY A 29 6.56 24.72 2.02
N ARG A 30 5.90 23.58 1.86
CA ARG A 30 6.41 22.22 2.15
C ARG A 30 6.73 21.39 0.91
N LEU A 31 6.75 22.01 -0.28
CA LEU A 31 7.01 21.33 -1.55
C LEU A 31 8.46 20.88 -1.77
N PHE A 32 9.39 21.35 -0.95
CA PHE A 32 10.82 21.12 -1.19
C PHE A 32 11.48 20.45 0.00
N ALA A 33 11.59 19.13 -0.07
CA ALA A 33 12.59 18.39 0.69
C ALA A 33 13.15 17.31 -0.22
N SER A 34 14.45 17.41 -0.50
CA SER A 34 15.23 16.29 -1.01
C SER A 34 14.97 15.09 -0.12
N VAL A 35 14.51 13.98 -0.68
CA VAL A 35 14.26 12.76 0.09
C VAL A 35 15.57 11.98 0.15
N PRO A 36 16.17 11.78 1.34
CA PRO A 36 17.32 10.90 1.48
C PRO A 36 16.98 9.49 0.97
N PRO A 37 17.93 8.77 0.34
CA PRO A 37 17.67 7.41 -0.11
C PRO A 37 17.17 6.49 1.01
N THR A 38 17.63 6.69 2.25
CA THR A 38 17.16 5.97 3.44
C THR A 38 15.66 6.11 3.65
N ASP A 39 15.16 7.33 3.53
CA ASP A 39 13.78 7.70 3.82
C ASP A 39 12.89 7.19 2.68
N PHE A 40 13.38 7.27 1.45
CA PHE A 40 12.73 6.63 0.30
C PHE A 40 12.55 5.12 0.51
N PHE A 41 13.57 4.39 0.97
CA PHE A 41 13.45 2.97 1.28
C PHE A 41 12.47 2.69 2.42
N LEU A 42 12.48 3.50 3.48
CA LEU A 42 11.52 3.36 4.59
C LEU A 42 10.09 3.60 4.12
N MET A 43 9.84 4.64 3.31
CA MET A 43 8.52 4.88 2.72
C MET A 43 8.09 3.73 1.80
N ALA A 44 9.00 3.20 0.96
CA ALA A 44 8.70 2.07 0.09
C ALA A 44 8.29 0.82 0.88
N LEU A 45 9.02 0.50 1.95
CA LEU A 45 8.68 -0.60 2.86
C LEU A 45 7.36 -0.36 3.60
N ALA A 46 7.10 0.88 4.02
CA ALA A 46 5.84 1.25 4.66
C ALA A 46 4.64 1.09 3.72
N VAL A 47 4.76 1.52 2.46
CA VAL A 47 3.74 1.30 1.43
C VAL A 47 3.52 -0.19 1.19
N MET A 48 4.59 -0.99 1.07
CA MET A 48 4.47 -2.44 0.94
C MET A 48 3.72 -3.06 2.11
N ARG A 49 4.00 -2.61 3.34
CA ARG A 49 3.28 -3.07 4.54
C ARG A 49 1.81 -2.72 4.49
N LEU A 50 1.46 -1.48 4.12
CA LEU A 50 0.07 -1.03 4.00
C LEU A 50 -0.70 -1.81 2.95
N VAL A 51 -0.11 -2.02 1.76
CA VAL A 51 -0.69 -2.86 0.71
C VAL A 51 -1.01 -4.23 1.28
N ARG A 52 -0.03 -4.90 1.86
CA ARG A 52 -0.23 -6.25 2.41
C ARG A 52 -1.24 -6.29 3.54
N LEU A 53 -1.23 -5.30 4.42
CA LEU A 53 -2.18 -5.18 5.52
C LEU A 53 -3.61 -5.19 4.97
N PHE A 54 -3.89 -4.33 4.00
CA PHE A 54 -5.24 -4.15 3.45
C PHE A 54 -5.67 -5.21 2.43
N THR A 55 -4.75 -5.82 1.68
CA THR A 55 -5.11 -6.78 0.62
C THR A 55 -4.99 -8.23 1.04
N TYR A 56 -4.13 -8.57 2.01
CA TYR A 56 -3.80 -9.95 2.34
C TYR A 56 -3.97 -10.31 3.81
N ASP A 57 -3.59 -9.42 4.74
CA ASP A 57 -3.54 -9.80 6.15
C ASP A 57 -4.95 -9.99 6.75
N ILE A 58 -5.03 -10.92 7.71
CA ILE A 58 -6.26 -11.23 8.44
C ILE A 58 -6.75 -10.04 9.28
N ILE A 59 -5.83 -9.17 9.72
CA ILE A 59 -6.11 -8.01 10.57
C ILE A 59 -7.21 -7.14 9.97
N THR A 60 -7.16 -6.88 8.66
CA THR A 60 -8.19 -6.08 7.97
C THR A 60 -9.10 -6.92 7.08
N ALA A 61 -9.17 -8.25 7.30
CA ALA A 61 -10.05 -9.11 6.51
C ALA A 61 -11.51 -8.69 6.63
N PHE A 62 -11.94 -8.24 7.83
CA PHE A 62 -13.29 -7.73 8.05
C PHE A 62 -13.66 -6.57 7.11
N ILE A 63 -12.68 -5.72 6.73
CA ILE A 63 -12.90 -4.61 5.79
C ILE A 63 -13.19 -5.16 4.38
N ARG A 64 -12.41 -6.15 3.94
CA ARG A 64 -12.62 -6.79 2.62
C ARG A 64 -13.92 -7.58 2.60
N ASP A 65 -14.28 -8.19 3.72
CA ASP A 65 -15.48 -9.00 3.88
C ASP A 65 -16.77 -8.20 3.77
N TRP A 66 -16.76 -6.91 4.15
CA TRP A 66 -17.89 -6.00 3.92
C TRP A 66 -18.29 -5.86 2.45
N PHE A 67 -17.35 -6.07 1.52
CA PHE A 67 -17.59 -5.91 0.08
C PHE A 67 -17.90 -7.25 -0.62
N LYS A 68 -17.92 -8.38 0.11
CA LYS A 68 -18.27 -9.68 -0.47
C LYS A 68 -19.72 -9.68 -0.95
N GLY A 69 -19.94 -10.12 -2.18
CA GLY A 69 -21.28 -10.18 -2.78
C GLY A 69 -21.83 -8.84 -3.28
N ALA A 70 -21.05 -7.75 -3.21
CA ALA A 70 -21.44 -6.48 -3.80
C ALA A 70 -21.50 -6.57 -5.34
N ASP A 71 -22.49 -5.91 -5.94
CA ASP A 71 -22.61 -5.83 -7.40
C ASP A 71 -21.36 -5.13 -7.99
N PRO A 72 -20.63 -5.75 -8.93
CA PRO A 72 -19.48 -5.12 -9.60
C PRO A 72 -19.76 -3.77 -10.28
N ARG A 73 -21.02 -3.47 -10.59
CA ARG A 73 -21.47 -2.19 -11.18
C ARG A 73 -21.82 -1.13 -10.14
N SER A 74 -21.74 -1.45 -8.86
CA SER A 74 -21.99 -0.53 -7.75
C SER A 74 -20.69 0.10 -7.23
N LEU A 75 -20.80 1.18 -6.46
CA LEU A 75 -19.66 1.80 -5.77
C LEU A 75 -18.97 0.81 -4.83
N SER A 76 -19.74 0.03 -4.06
CA SER A 76 -19.19 -0.98 -3.15
C SER A 76 -18.44 -2.08 -3.90
N GLY A 77 -18.90 -2.49 -5.07
CA GLY A 77 -18.17 -3.42 -5.93
C GLY A 77 -16.84 -2.85 -6.42
N ALA A 78 -16.82 -1.57 -6.82
CA ALA A 78 -15.59 -0.90 -7.22
C ALA A 78 -14.59 -0.73 -6.07
N LEU A 79 -15.05 -0.30 -4.89
CA LEU A 79 -14.22 -0.19 -3.68
C LEU A 79 -13.67 -1.55 -3.24
N GLY A 80 -14.48 -2.60 -3.29
CA GLY A 80 -14.04 -3.97 -3.09
C GLY A 80 -12.97 -4.39 -4.10
N GLY A 81 -13.14 -4.04 -5.38
CA GLY A 81 -12.13 -4.27 -6.41
C GLY A 81 -10.80 -3.57 -6.13
N LEU A 82 -10.84 -2.31 -5.67
CA LEU A 82 -9.64 -1.55 -5.28
C LEU A 82 -8.90 -2.21 -4.12
N LEU A 83 -9.62 -2.58 -3.05
CA LEU A 83 -9.05 -3.17 -1.83
C LEU A 83 -8.51 -4.60 -2.04
N ASN A 84 -9.10 -5.37 -2.95
CA ASN A 84 -8.60 -6.70 -3.28
C ASN A 84 -7.47 -6.67 -4.32
N CYS A 85 -7.26 -5.54 -5.00
CA CYS A 85 -6.16 -5.36 -5.95
C CYS A 85 -4.95 -4.71 -5.27
N PRO A 86 -3.82 -5.44 -5.08
CA PRO A 86 -2.65 -4.91 -4.39
C PRO A 86 -1.98 -3.76 -5.15
N TRP A 87 -2.10 -3.74 -6.48
CA TRP A 87 -1.56 -2.68 -7.34
C TRP A 87 -2.36 -1.38 -7.16
N CYS A 88 -3.69 -1.47 -7.19
CA CYS A 88 -4.56 -0.33 -6.93
C CYS A 88 -4.37 0.18 -5.51
N THR A 89 -4.43 -0.71 -4.52
CA THR A 89 -4.21 -0.35 -3.12
C THR A 89 -2.84 0.33 -2.92
N GLY A 90 -1.80 -0.12 -3.62
CA GLY A 90 -0.48 0.53 -3.62
C GLY A 90 -0.49 1.93 -4.22
N LEU A 91 -1.16 2.12 -5.35
CA LEU A 91 -1.35 3.45 -5.97
C LEU A 91 -2.06 4.42 -5.02
N TRP A 92 -2.99 3.94 -4.20
CA TRP A 92 -3.70 4.77 -3.22
C TRP A 92 -2.88 5.06 -1.96
N PHE A 93 -2.14 4.09 -1.42
CA PHE A 93 -1.37 4.30 -0.19
C PHE A 93 -0.03 5.02 -0.42
N ALA A 94 0.60 4.89 -1.59
CA ALA A 94 1.84 5.59 -1.90
C ALA A 94 1.75 7.12 -1.69
N PRO A 95 0.79 7.84 -2.29
CA PRO A 95 0.66 9.27 -2.07
C PRO A 95 0.21 9.63 -0.67
N VAL A 96 -0.55 8.77 0.02
CA VAL A 96 -0.88 8.98 1.44
C VAL A 96 0.39 9.03 2.28
N VAL A 97 1.29 8.06 2.10
CA VAL A 97 2.58 8.04 2.80
C VAL A 97 3.42 9.27 2.47
N VAL A 98 3.55 9.61 1.18
CA VAL A 98 4.32 10.77 0.72
C VAL A 98 3.75 12.07 1.27
N PHE A 99 2.43 12.26 1.19
CA PHE A 99 1.76 13.45 1.69
C PHE A 99 2.02 13.63 3.19
N PHE A 100 1.79 12.59 4.00
CA PHE A 100 1.96 12.70 5.45
C PHE A 100 3.43 12.88 5.86
N TYR A 101 4.38 12.27 5.13
CA TYR A 101 5.81 12.49 5.35
C TYR A 101 6.18 13.98 5.26
N PHE A 102 5.68 14.70 4.26
CA PHE A 102 5.93 16.15 4.14
C PHE A 102 4.97 17.00 4.99
N ALA A 103 3.77 16.51 5.31
CA ALA A 103 2.77 17.28 6.06
C ALA A 103 3.03 17.32 7.57
N THR A 104 3.69 16.33 8.16
CA THR A 104 3.94 16.35 9.61
C THR A 104 5.16 15.51 10.00
N PRO A 105 6.04 16.00 10.88
CA PRO A 105 7.20 15.24 11.35
C PRO A 105 6.80 13.98 12.13
N VAL A 106 5.57 13.92 12.66
CA VAL A 106 5.06 12.75 13.40
C VAL A 106 4.89 11.53 12.49
N ALA A 107 4.62 11.74 11.20
CA ALA A 107 4.42 10.66 10.23
C ALA A 107 5.66 9.77 10.08
N TRP A 108 6.85 10.31 10.32
CA TRP A 108 8.10 9.58 10.29
C TRP A 108 8.08 8.33 11.18
N TYR A 109 7.58 8.46 12.41
CA TYR A 109 7.52 7.34 13.35
C TYR A 109 6.57 6.23 12.88
N ALA A 110 5.42 6.62 12.30
CA ALA A 110 4.48 5.66 11.74
C ALA A 110 5.09 4.93 10.52
N ILE A 111 5.79 5.66 9.64
CA ILE A 111 6.52 5.10 8.49
C ILE A 111 7.57 4.11 8.97
N LEU A 112 8.36 4.46 9.99
CA LEU A 112 9.39 3.59 10.55
C LEU A 112 8.80 2.28 11.11
N VAL A 113 7.71 2.35 11.89
CA VAL A 113 7.04 1.16 12.44
C VAL A 113 6.53 0.25 11.32
N LEU A 114 5.87 0.82 10.32
CA LEU A 114 5.38 0.06 9.16
C LEU A 114 6.54 -0.59 8.39
N ALA A 115 7.61 0.16 8.13
CA ALA A 115 8.80 -0.33 7.44
C ALA A 115 9.47 -1.49 8.18
N LEU A 116 9.67 -1.38 9.49
CA LEU A 116 10.27 -2.45 10.31
C LEU A 116 9.42 -3.73 10.26
N SER A 117 8.10 -3.62 10.32
CA SER A 117 7.22 -4.80 10.22
C SER A 117 7.24 -5.46 8.83
N ALA A 118 7.40 -4.65 7.77
CA ALA A 118 7.63 -5.13 6.41
C ALA A 118 8.96 -5.88 6.31
N SER A 119 10.05 -5.31 6.85
CA SER A 119 11.37 -5.93 6.89
C SER A 119 11.37 -7.25 7.66
N ALA A 120 10.69 -7.31 8.81
CA ALA A 120 10.59 -8.54 9.59
C ALA A 120 9.89 -9.67 8.81
N THR A 121 8.81 -9.36 8.10
CA THR A 121 8.15 -10.34 7.23
C THR A 121 9.09 -10.78 6.10
N PHE A 122 9.77 -9.83 5.47
CA PHE A 122 10.69 -10.15 4.37
C PHE A 122 11.80 -11.10 4.81
N LEU A 123 12.42 -10.85 5.96
CA LEU A 123 13.41 -11.74 6.55
C LEU A 123 12.85 -13.13 6.85
N GLN A 124 11.62 -13.21 7.38
CA GLN A 124 10.95 -14.49 7.61
C GLN A 124 10.75 -15.28 6.30
N LEU A 125 10.31 -14.61 5.23
CA LEU A 125 10.10 -15.24 3.93
C LEU A 125 11.41 -15.74 3.33
N LEU A 126 12.50 -14.98 3.46
CA LEU A 126 13.84 -15.41 3.03
C LEU A 126 14.33 -16.62 3.83
N ALA A 127 14.14 -16.63 5.15
CA ALA A 127 14.50 -17.76 5.98
C ALA A 127 13.74 -19.04 5.58
N ASN A 128 12.43 -18.91 5.32
CA ASN A 128 11.60 -20.02 4.85
C ASN A 128 12.06 -20.53 3.47
N LEU A 129 12.35 -19.61 2.53
CA LEU A 129 12.85 -19.95 1.20
C LEU A 129 14.17 -20.73 1.26
N ALA A 130 15.12 -20.27 2.09
CA ALA A 130 16.40 -20.94 2.30
C ALA A 130 16.20 -22.34 2.91
N GLY A 131 15.32 -22.47 3.92
CA GLY A 131 14.99 -23.74 4.55
C GLY A 131 14.39 -24.75 3.56
N TRP A 132 13.41 -24.34 2.76
CA TRP A 132 12.82 -25.19 1.73
C TRP A 132 13.81 -25.60 0.65
N SER A 133 14.69 -24.68 0.24
CA SER A 133 15.75 -24.97 -0.73
C SER A 133 16.73 -26.02 -0.20
N ALA A 134 17.08 -25.98 1.09
CA ALA A 134 17.95 -26.97 1.71
C ALA A 134 17.27 -28.35 1.80
N GLU A 135 15.99 -28.40 2.19
CA GLU A 135 15.21 -29.64 2.29
C GLU A 135 15.03 -30.31 0.92
N LEU A 136 14.76 -29.53 -0.14
CA LEU A 136 14.65 -30.05 -1.51
C LEU A 136 15.96 -30.70 -1.97
N LYS A 137 17.10 -30.04 -1.73
CA LYS A 137 18.42 -30.59 -2.09
C LYS A 137 18.74 -31.87 -1.31
N LYS A 138 18.33 -31.96 -0.04
CA LYS A 138 18.51 -33.17 0.77
C LYS A 138 17.74 -34.36 0.19
N LYS A 139 16.48 -34.16 -0.22
CA LYS A 139 15.64 -35.22 -0.82
C LYS A 139 16.13 -35.67 -2.19
N GLN A 140 16.76 -34.79 -2.97
CA GLN A 140 17.33 -35.13 -4.29
C GLN A 140 18.63 -35.93 -4.20
N ALA A 141 19.31 -35.91 -3.05
CA ALA A 141 20.57 -36.63 -2.83
C ALA A 141 20.37 -38.06 -2.26
N GLN A 142 19.11 -38.46 -1.99
CA GLN A 142 18.71 -39.81 -1.55
C GLN A 142 18.13 -40.58 -2.72
#